data_AF-B0SXV4-F1
#
_entry.id   AF-B0SXV4-F1
#
_cell.length_a   1.000
_cell.length_b   1.000
_cell.length_c   1.000
_cell.angle_alpha   90.00
_cell.angle_beta   90.00
_cell.angle_gamma   90.00
#
_symmetry.space_group_name_H-M   'P 1'
#
loop_
_entity.id
_entity.type
_entity.pdbx_description
1 polymer ?
#
loop_
_entity_poly.entity_id
_entity_poly.type
_entity_poly.pdbx_seq_one_letter_code
_entity_poly.pdbx_strand_id
1 'polypeptide(L)'
;MSDDKEPFAVSRRVVIGAASAAPVVAGAGCAAVPDAAVTRCAEWLALDAEIDRLGLRWSDLETILVRQKRWERMTPEERGELLPSEEMDAIDEQLKPLFDQREAWLEALPAVRARDLHGVVAKLEVALQVMVHQQGDGYDLFKATMEELRTARCPNCGAPVCKR
;
A
#
# COMPACT_ATOMS: atom_id res chain seq x y z
N MET A 1 -3.73 -41.87 55.14
CA MET A 1 -5.14 -41.86 55.57
C MET A 1 -5.64 -40.46 55.37
N SER A 2 -6.74 -40.37 54.61
CA SER A 2 -7.63 -39.24 54.33
C SER A 2 -7.04 -37.85 54.10
N ASP A 3 -7.11 -37.42 52.83
CA ASP A 3 -7.31 -36.02 52.44
C ASP A 3 -8.44 -35.95 51.40
N ASP A 4 -9.06 -34.78 51.38
CA ASP A 4 -10.39 -34.42 50.89
C ASP A 4 -10.71 -34.67 49.41
N LYS A 5 -12.02 -34.85 49.12
CA LYS A 5 -12.63 -34.55 47.81
C LYS A 5 -14.12 -34.25 47.91
N GLU A 6 -14.41 -32.95 47.94
CA GLU A 6 -15.29 -32.18 47.02
C GLU A 6 -16.75 -32.58 46.72
N PRO A 7 -17.58 -31.59 46.32
CA PRO A 7 -18.95 -31.45 46.80
C PRO A 7 -20.04 -31.42 45.71
N PHE A 8 -21.27 -31.28 46.21
CA PHE A 8 -22.51 -30.82 45.56
C PHE A 8 -23.32 -31.80 44.69
N ALA A 9 -24.52 -32.06 45.23
CA ALA A 9 -25.57 -32.90 44.67
C ALA A 9 -26.31 -32.21 43.51
N VAL A 10 -26.58 -33.01 42.48
CA VAL A 10 -27.23 -32.71 41.21
C VAL A 10 -28.73 -32.40 41.38
N SER A 11 -29.18 -31.27 40.83
CA SER A 11 -30.61 -30.93 40.71
C SER A 11 -31.20 -31.49 39.40
N ARG A 12 -32.25 -32.31 39.54
CA ARG A 12 -33.04 -32.86 38.44
C ARG A 12 -34.14 -31.87 38.05
N ARG A 13 -34.09 -31.34 36.82
CA ARG A 13 -35.30 -31.02 36.03
C ARG A 13 -34.98 -31.04 34.54
N VAL A 14 -35.37 -32.16 33.92
CA VAL A 14 -35.57 -32.33 32.49
C VAL A 14 -36.96 -31.84 32.14
N VAL A 15 -37.10 -30.94 31.17
CA VAL A 15 -38.21 -30.99 30.21
C VAL A 15 -37.66 -30.66 28.83
N ILE A 16 -37.74 -31.67 27.97
CA ILE A 16 -37.47 -31.66 26.54
C ILE A 16 -38.58 -30.87 25.85
N GLY A 17 -38.22 -29.89 25.03
CA GLY A 17 -39.11 -29.22 24.08
C GLY A 17 -38.42 -29.11 22.73
N ALA A 18 -38.56 -30.15 21.91
CA ALA A 18 -38.13 -30.14 20.52
C ALA A 18 -39.17 -29.38 19.67
N ALA A 19 -38.77 -28.22 19.15
CA ALA A 19 -39.44 -27.57 18.04
C ALA A 19 -38.35 -27.12 17.06
N SER A 20 -38.27 -27.83 15.94
CA SER A 20 -37.39 -27.52 14.82
C SER A 20 -37.71 -26.14 14.25
N ALA A 21 -36.78 -25.20 14.40
CA ALA A 21 -36.65 -24.06 13.52
C ALA A 21 -35.24 -24.13 12.93
N ALA A 22 -35.17 -24.36 11.61
CA ALA A 22 -33.92 -24.41 10.86
C ALA A 22 -33.08 -23.15 11.16
N PRO A 23 -31.76 -23.26 11.35
CA PRO A 23 -30.93 -22.08 11.31
C PRO A 23 -31.04 -21.54 9.88
N VAL A 24 -31.67 -20.37 9.74
CA VAL A 24 -31.43 -19.51 8.59
C VAL A 24 -29.94 -19.23 8.63
N VAL A 25 -29.20 -19.92 7.74
CA VAL A 25 -27.82 -19.57 7.43
C VAL A 25 -27.93 -18.18 6.82
N ALA A 26 -27.82 -17.15 7.67
CA ALA A 26 -27.47 -15.83 7.23
C ALA A 26 -26.21 -16.03 6.40
N GLY A 27 -26.32 -15.74 5.10
CA GLY A 27 -25.21 -15.85 4.18
C GLY A 27 -24.05 -15.04 4.75
N ALA A 28 -23.12 -15.74 5.39
CA ALA A 28 -21.74 -15.32 5.44
C ALA A 28 -21.33 -15.30 3.96
N GLY A 29 -21.61 -14.18 3.30
CA GLY A 29 -20.99 -13.88 2.03
C GLY A 29 -19.51 -14.12 2.28
N CYS A 30 -18.95 -15.13 1.62
CA CYS A 30 -17.52 -15.35 1.60
C CYS A 30 -16.92 -13.98 1.35
N ALA A 31 -16.28 -13.39 2.37
CA ALA A 31 -15.45 -12.23 2.16
C ALA A 31 -14.42 -12.71 1.13
N ALA A 32 -14.60 -12.27 -0.12
CA ALA A 32 -13.75 -12.68 -1.20
C ALA A 32 -12.33 -12.35 -0.76
N VAL A 33 -11.48 -13.38 -0.67
CA VAL A 33 -10.08 -13.19 -0.28
C VAL A 33 -9.50 -12.14 -1.23
N PRO A 34 -8.94 -11.03 -0.72
CA PRO A 34 -8.43 -9.97 -1.57
C PRO A 34 -7.43 -10.55 -2.56
N ASP A 35 -7.50 -10.11 -3.82
CA ASP A 35 -6.55 -10.52 -4.84
C ASP A 35 -5.14 -10.14 -4.40
N ALA A 36 -4.24 -11.13 -4.28
CA ALA A 36 -2.86 -10.93 -3.86
C ALA A 36 -2.14 -9.92 -4.77
N ALA A 37 -2.53 -9.82 -6.05
CA ALA A 37 -2.00 -8.82 -6.96
C ALA A 37 -2.34 -7.39 -6.49
N VAL A 38 -3.55 -7.15 -6.01
CA VAL A 38 -3.97 -5.83 -5.50
C VAL A 38 -3.14 -5.44 -4.29
N THR A 39 -2.98 -6.35 -3.31
CA THR A 39 -2.18 -6.08 -2.11
C THR A 39 -0.74 -5.77 -2.46
N ARG A 40 -0.09 -6.58 -3.31
CA ARG A 40 1.31 -6.36 -3.70
C ARG A 40 1.52 -5.07 -4.49
N CYS A 41 0.59 -4.72 -5.37
CA CYS A 41 0.66 -3.45 -6.09
C CYS A 41 0.48 -2.25 -5.16
N ALA A 42 -0.43 -2.34 -4.17
CA ALA A 42 -0.64 -1.28 -3.19
C ALA A 42 0.59 -1.09 -2.28
N GLU A 43 1.22 -2.18 -1.84
CA GLU A 43 2.49 -2.13 -1.11
C GLU A 43 3.59 -1.43 -1.92
N TRP A 44 3.71 -1.78 -3.21
CA TRP A 44 4.67 -1.17 -4.11
C TRP A 44 4.42 0.35 -4.29
N LEU A 45 3.18 0.74 -4.53
CA LEU A 45 2.80 2.16 -4.70
C LEU A 45 3.01 2.97 -3.42
N ALA A 46 2.76 2.37 -2.25
CA ALA A 46 3.02 3.03 -0.97
C ALA A 46 4.52 3.26 -0.74
N LEU A 47 5.35 2.29 -1.10
CA LEU A 47 6.81 2.42 -1.03
C LEU A 47 7.34 3.48 -1.99
N ASP A 48 6.82 3.51 -3.22
CA ASP A 48 7.13 4.54 -4.22
C ASP A 48 6.77 5.96 -3.73
N ALA A 49 5.57 6.13 -3.17
CA ALA A 49 5.13 7.40 -2.61
C ALA A 49 5.99 7.85 -1.42
N GLU A 50 6.51 6.92 -0.61
CA GLU A 50 7.41 7.24 0.50
C GLU A 50 8.77 7.71 0.01
N ILE A 51 9.32 7.08 -1.04
CA ILE A 51 10.54 7.53 -1.72
C ILE A 51 10.35 8.95 -2.25
N ASP A 52 9.23 9.22 -2.94
CA ASP A 52 8.93 10.55 -3.46
C ASP A 52 8.82 11.59 -2.33
N ARG A 53 8.16 11.25 -1.23
CA ARG A 53 8.04 12.13 -0.05
C ARG A 53 9.40 12.49 0.54
N LEU A 54 10.29 11.51 0.67
CA LEU A 54 11.65 11.71 1.16
C LEU A 54 12.49 12.55 0.17
N GLY A 55 12.40 12.27 -1.12
CA GLY A 55 13.08 13.04 -2.16
C GLY A 55 12.63 14.50 -2.21
N LEU A 56 11.33 14.77 -2.06
CA LEU A 56 10.81 16.13 -1.96
C LEU A 56 11.34 16.85 -0.72
N ARG A 57 11.37 16.17 0.44
CA ARG A 57 11.94 16.73 1.67
C ARG A 57 13.42 17.07 1.50
N TRP A 58 14.19 16.19 0.86
CA TRP A 58 15.60 16.44 0.56
C TRP A 58 15.76 17.67 -0.35
N SER A 59 14.94 17.81 -1.39
CA SER A 59 14.96 18.97 -2.30
C SER A 59 14.55 20.29 -1.62
N ASP A 60 13.62 20.24 -0.67
CA ASP A 60 13.26 21.40 0.16
C ASP A 60 14.45 21.86 1.02
N LEU A 61 15.17 20.91 1.64
CA LEU A 61 16.37 21.19 2.42
C LEU A 61 17.47 21.79 1.54
N GLU A 62 17.69 21.24 0.34
CA GLU A 62 18.62 21.81 -0.64
C GLU A 62 18.23 23.26 -0.99
N THR A 63 16.94 23.52 -1.25
CA THR A 63 16.45 24.86 -1.55
C THR A 63 16.69 25.83 -0.37
N ILE A 64 16.46 25.39 0.86
CA ILE A 64 16.74 26.18 2.07
C ILE A 64 18.23 26.49 2.14
N LEU A 65 19.09 25.50 1.95
CA LEU A 65 20.55 25.67 1.96
C LEU A 65 21.00 26.64 0.88
N VAL A 66 20.50 26.52 -0.36
CA VAL A 66 20.83 27.44 -1.46
C VAL A 66 20.34 28.87 -1.18
N ARG A 67 19.16 29.04 -0.59
CA ARG A 67 18.62 30.38 -0.28
C ARG A 67 19.29 31.05 0.92
N GLN A 68 19.54 30.28 1.98
CA GLN A 68 20.23 30.76 3.18
C GLN A 68 21.72 30.98 2.90
N LYS A 69 22.31 30.17 2.01
CA LYS A 69 23.68 30.35 1.51
C LYS A 69 23.69 30.99 0.13
N ARG A 70 23.79 32.32 0.07
CA ARG A 70 24.76 32.89 -0.90
C ARG A 70 26.14 32.36 -0.50
N TRP A 71 26.50 31.19 -1.02
CA TRP A 71 27.65 30.37 -0.62
C TRP A 71 28.99 31.14 -0.57
N GLU A 72 29.11 32.18 -1.40
CA GLU A 72 30.25 33.11 -1.45
C GLU A 72 30.41 34.02 -0.22
N ARG A 73 29.40 34.09 0.67
CA ARG A 73 29.33 35.09 1.75
C ARG A 73 29.42 34.50 3.16
N MET A 74 29.60 33.19 3.29
CA MET A 74 29.60 32.51 4.59
C MET A 74 30.99 32.03 5.00
N THR A 75 31.28 32.14 6.30
CA THR A 75 32.55 31.67 6.90
C THR A 75 32.55 30.15 7.03
N PRO A 76 33.72 29.49 7.14
CA PRO A 76 33.82 28.03 7.29
C PRO A 76 33.06 27.48 8.49
N GLU A 77 33.02 28.19 9.61
CA GLU A 77 32.33 27.80 10.84
C GLU A 77 30.80 27.76 10.66
N GLU A 78 30.24 28.77 9.98
CA GLU A 78 28.82 28.81 9.61
C GLU A 78 28.44 27.69 8.60
N ARG A 79 29.43 27.00 8.01
CA ARG A 79 29.18 25.80 7.20
C ARG A 79 29.11 24.52 8.00
N GLY A 80 29.77 24.45 9.16
CA GLY A 80 29.76 23.27 10.02
C GLY A 80 28.51 23.13 10.89
N GLU A 81 27.79 24.22 11.17
CA GLU A 81 26.61 24.23 12.06
C GLU A 81 25.27 23.92 11.36
N LEU A 82 25.31 23.52 10.09
CA LEU A 82 24.08 23.29 9.34
C LEU A 82 23.42 21.95 9.68
N LEU A 83 22.47 22.00 10.61
CA LEU A 83 21.50 20.92 10.85
C LEU A 83 20.81 20.38 9.57
N PRO A 84 20.54 21.20 8.51
CA PRO A 84 19.97 20.65 7.27
C PRO A 84 20.85 19.60 6.57
N SER A 85 22.19 19.63 6.70
CA SER A 85 23.02 18.59 6.07
C SER A 85 22.93 17.24 6.79
N GLU A 86 22.79 17.23 8.12
CA GLU A 86 22.59 15.98 8.88
C GLU A 86 21.24 15.32 8.54
N GLU A 87 20.18 16.12 8.37
CA GLU A 87 18.87 15.60 7.95
C GLU A 87 18.91 15.06 6.51
N MET A 88 19.61 15.75 5.60
CA MET A 88 19.83 15.28 4.23
C MET A 88 20.56 13.93 4.21
N ASP A 89 21.68 13.81 4.96
CA ASP A 89 22.42 12.55 5.08
C ASP A 89 21.54 11.42 5.64
N ALA A 90 20.70 11.73 6.64
CA ALA A 90 19.76 10.75 7.20
C ALA A 90 18.66 10.33 6.21
N ILE A 91 18.22 11.23 5.32
CA ILE A 91 17.29 10.90 4.24
C ILE A 91 17.98 10.01 3.20
N ASP A 92 19.22 10.32 2.82
CA ASP A 92 19.98 9.53 1.86
C ASP A 92 20.22 8.09 2.35
N GLU A 93 20.53 7.91 3.64
CA GLU A 93 20.64 6.57 4.25
C GLU A 93 19.31 5.83 4.30
N GLN A 94 18.18 6.53 4.51
CA GLN A 94 16.84 5.92 4.48
C GLN A 94 16.43 5.51 3.07
N LEU A 95 16.77 6.31 2.05
CA LEU A 95 16.36 6.07 0.66
C LEU A 95 17.00 4.81 0.06
N LYS A 96 18.27 4.52 0.37
CA LYS A 96 19.00 3.36 -0.17
C LYS A 96 18.23 2.03 -0.08
N PRO A 97 17.85 1.54 1.12
CA PRO A 97 17.14 0.26 1.23
C PRO A 97 15.72 0.30 0.62
N LEU A 98 15.07 1.47 0.56
CA LEU A 98 13.75 1.60 -0.04
C LEU A 98 13.81 1.44 -1.57
N PHE A 99 14.83 2.00 -2.22
CA PHE A 99 15.06 1.80 -3.65
C PHE A 99 15.32 0.33 -3.98
N ASP A 100 16.21 -0.34 -3.23
CA ASP A 100 16.50 -1.77 -3.40
C ASP A 100 15.22 -2.61 -3.23
N GLN A 101 14.42 -2.29 -2.22
CA GLN A 101 13.14 -2.97 -1.97
C GLN A 101 12.12 -2.74 -3.09
N ARG A 102 12.02 -1.51 -3.60
CA ARG A 102 11.11 -1.14 -4.69
C ARG A 102 11.47 -1.88 -5.98
N GLU A 103 12.75 -2.00 -6.30
CA GLU A 103 13.25 -2.75 -7.45
C GLU A 103 12.94 -4.25 -7.29
N ALA A 104 13.32 -4.84 -6.16
CA ALA A 104 13.06 -6.26 -5.89
C ALA A 104 11.56 -6.61 -5.96
N TRP A 105 10.69 -5.74 -5.44
CA TRP A 105 9.25 -5.93 -5.52
C TRP A 105 8.72 -5.77 -6.95
N LEU A 106 9.26 -4.82 -7.72
CA LEU A 106 8.90 -4.66 -9.13
C LEU A 106 9.27 -5.90 -9.96
N GLU A 107 10.46 -6.47 -9.75
CA GLU A 107 10.91 -7.70 -10.41
C GLU A 107 10.03 -8.91 -10.08
N ALA A 108 9.54 -9.01 -8.84
CA ALA A 108 8.68 -10.10 -8.40
C ALA A 108 7.23 -9.96 -8.89
N LEU A 109 6.76 -8.74 -9.15
CA LEU A 109 5.35 -8.44 -9.42
C LEU A 109 4.77 -9.14 -10.68
N PRO A 110 5.52 -9.32 -11.79
CA PRO A 110 5.06 -10.10 -12.94
C PRO A 110 4.57 -11.50 -12.57
N ALA A 111 5.24 -12.19 -11.63
CA ALA A 111 4.89 -13.54 -11.19
C ALA A 111 3.61 -13.59 -10.35
N VAL A 112 3.17 -12.46 -9.79
CA VAL A 112 1.92 -12.37 -9.04
C VAL A 112 0.74 -12.35 -10.02
N ARG A 113 -0.01 -13.46 -10.04
CA ARG A 113 -1.17 -13.62 -10.92
C ARG A 113 -2.38 -12.89 -10.36
N ALA A 114 -2.90 -11.93 -11.13
CA ALA A 114 -4.22 -11.35 -10.90
C ALA A 114 -5.32 -12.39 -11.17
N ARG A 115 -6.32 -12.44 -10.28
CA ARG A 115 -7.48 -13.34 -10.35
C ARG A 115 -8.69 -12.64 -10.93
N ASP A 116 -8.72 -11.32 -10.88
CA ASP A 116 -9.79 -10.51 -11.44
C ASP A 116 -9.24 -9.24 -12.12
N LEU A 117 -10.16 -8.43 -12.63
CA LEU A 117 -9.84 -7.19 -13.33
C LEU A 117 -9.26 -6.13 -12.39
N HIS A 118 -9.56 -6.16 -11.08
CA HIS A 118 -8.96 -5.24 -10.11
C HIS A 118 -7.46 -5.53 -9.95
N GLY A 119 -7.07 -6.81 -9.87
CA GLY A 119 -5.67 -7.20 -9.86
C GLY A 119 -4.92 -6.80 -11.14
N VAL A 120 -5.58 -6.91 -12.31
CA VAL A 120 -4.99 -6.46 -13.59
C VAL A 120 -4.79 -4.95 -13.60
N VAL A 121 -5.82 -4.18 -13.22
CA VAL A 121 -5.74 -2.71 -13.15
C VAL A 121 -4.65 -2.28 -12.17
N ALA A 122 -4.55 -2.91 -11.00
CA ALA A 122 -3.52 -2.57 -10.02
C ALA A 122 -2.09 -2.77 -10.58
N LYS A 123 -1.85 -3.81 -11.38
CA LYS A 123 -0.56 -4.01 -12.07
C LYS A 123 -0.30 -2.94 -13.13
N LEU A 124 -1.34 -2.50 -13.84
CA LEU A 124 -1.23 -1.42 -14.82
C LEU A 124 -0.95 -0.06 -14.16
N GLU A 125 -1.50 0.20 -12.97
CA GLU A 125 -1.18 1.40 -12.18
C GLU A 125 0.31 1.44 -11.80
N VAL A 126 0.87 0.31 -11.33
CA VAL A 126 2.32 0.19 -11.07
C VAL A 126 3.12 0.44 -12.35
N ALA A 127 2.72 -0.17 -13.48
CA ALA A 127 3.41 0.02 -14.75
C ALA A 127 3.38 1.49 -15.21
N LEU A 128 2.25 2.18 -15.08
CA LEU A 128 2.13 3.60 -15.39
C LEU A 128 3.08 4.45 -14.54
N GLN A 129 3.16 4.15 -13.23
CA GLN A 129 4.03 4.85 -12.31
C GLN A 129 5.52 4.64 -12.65
N VAL A 130 5.93 3.41 -12.99
CA VAL A 130 7.30 3.11 -13.44
C VAL A 130 7.67 3.90 -14.72
N MET A 131 6.69 4.16 -15.59
CA MET A 131 6.92 4.84 -16.87
C MET A 131 6.90 6.36 -16.79
N VAL A 132 6.64 6.97 -15.62
CA VAL A 132 6.46 8.42 -15.46
C VAL A 132 7.62 9.26 -16.01
N HIS A 133 8.85 8.73 -16.01
CA HIS A 133 10.02 9.44 -16.52
C HIS A 133 10.33 9.22 -18.01
N GLN A 134 9.67 8.26 -18.68
CA GLN A 134 9.92 8.00 -20.10
C GLN A 134 9.37 9.12 -20.99
N GLN A 135 8.22 9.70 -20.61
CA GLN A 135 7.53 10.80 -21.32
C GLN A 135 7.22 10.49 -22.81
N GLY A 136 6.47 11.36 -23.48
CA GLY A 136 6.15 11.25 -24.91
C GLY A 136 4.91 10.42 -25.26
N ASP A 137 4.61 10.32 -26.56
CA ASP A 137 3.32 9.85 -27.10
C ASP A 137 2.83 8.50 -26.52
N GLY A 138 3.75 7.55 -26.31
CA GLY A 138 3.40 6.24 -25.75
C GLY A 138 3.00 6.31 -24.28
N TYR A 139 3.69 7.12 -23.48
CA TYR A 139 3.32 7.38 -22.09
C TYR A 139 2.00 8.14 -22.01
N ASP A 140 1.81 9.16 -22.84
CA ASP A 140 0.59 9.97 -22.87
C ASP A 140 -0.63 9.12 -23.24
N LEU A 141 -0.51 8.25 -24.26
CA LEU A 141 -1.57 7.29 -24.60
C LEU A 141 -1.87 6.35 -23.44
N PHE A 142 -0.85 5.79 -22.78
CA PHE A 142 -1.06 4.85 -21.68
C PHE A 142 -1.72 5.54 -20.48
N LYS A 143 -1.27 6.74 -20.11
CA LYS A 143 -1.87 7.55 -19.06
C LYS A 143 -3.34 7.87 -19.35
N ALA A 144 -3.65 8.37 -20.55
CA ALA A 144 -5.03 8.68 -20.96
C ALA A 144 -5.92 7.42 -20.93
N THR A 145 -5.41 6.29 -21.43
CA THR A 145 -6.13 5.01 -21.40
C THR A 145 -6.41 4.54 -19.97
N MET A 146 -5.47 4.73 -19.04
CA MET A 146 -5.68 4.42 -17.63
C MET A 146 -6.74 5.32 -16.99
N GLU A 147 -6.76 6.62 -17.33
CA GLU A 147 -7.83 7.53 -16.90
C GLU A 147 -9.21 7.11 -17.41
N GLU A 148 -9.31 6.69 -18.67
CA GLU A 148 -10.53 6.11 -19.25
C GLU A 148 -10.95 4.83 -18.52
N LEU A 149 -10.02 3.90 -18.28
CA LEU A 149 -10.28 2.63 -17.60
C LEU A 149 -10.85 2.83 -16.19
N ARG A 150 -10.36 3.83 -15.44
CA ARG A 150 -10.88 4.18 -14.09
C ARG A 150 -12.35 4.61 -14.10
N THR A 151 -12.86 5.07 -15.23
CA THR A 151 -14.26 5.51 -15.39
C THR A 151 -15.11 4.54 -16.21
N ALA A 152 -14.48 3.52 -16.80
CA ALA A 152 -15.14 2.52 -17.62
C ALA A 152 -16.20 1.76 -16.83
N ARG A 153 -17.27 1.39 -17.54
CA ARG A 153 -18.39 0.61 -17.01
C ARG A 153 -18.60 -0.64 -17.83
N CYS A 154 -19.01 -1.71 -17.16
CA CYS A 154 -19.38 -2.94 -17.83
C CYS A 154 -20.52 -2.66 -18.82
N PRO A 155 -20.38 -2.97 -20.11
CA PRO A 155 -21.42 -2.68 -21.10
C PRO A 155 -22.72 -3.47 -20.86
N ASN A 156 -22.63 -4.58 -20.11
CA ASN A 156 -23.78 -5.45 -19.84
C ASN A 156 -24.59 -5.05 -18.59
N CYS A 157 -23.94 -4.50 -17.55
CA CYS A 157 -24.60 -4.21 -16.27
C CYS A 157 -24.37 -2.80 -15.72
N GLY A 158 -23.56 -1.97 -16.37
CA GLY A 158 -23.28 -0.59 -15.95
C GLY A 158 -22.42 -0.45 -14.69
N ALA A 159 -22.03 -1.56 -14.05
CA ALA A 159 -21.13 -1.55 -12.89
C ALA A 159 -19.76 -0.97 -13.26
N PRO A 160 -19.12 -0.19 -12.37
CA PRO A 160 -17.78 0.33 -12.62
C PRO A 160 -16.78 -0.83 -12.75
N VAL A 161 -15.90 -0.72 -13.74
CA VAL A 161 -14.85 -1.71 -14.01
C VAL A 161 -13.79 -1.70 -12.91
N CYS A 162 -13.45 -0.50 -12.42
CA CYS A 162 -12.54 -0.28 -11.31
C CYS A 162 -13.32 0.24 -10.10
N LYS A 163 -13.10 -0.34 -8.92
CA LYS A 163 -13.57 0.27 -7.67
C LYS A 163 -12.53 1.30 -7.24
N ARG A 164 -12.97 2.51 -6.88
CA ARG A 164 -12.11 3.53 -6.27
C ARG A 164 -11.79 3.18 -4.84
#